data_AF-A0A952G8W4-F1
#
_entry.id   AF-A0A952G8W4-F1
#
_cell.length_a   1.000
_cell.length_b   1.000
_cell.length_c   1.000
_cell.angle_alpha   90.00
_cell.angle_beta   90.00
_cell.angle_gamma   90.00
#
_symmetry.space_group_name_H-M   'P 1'
#
loop_
_entity.id
_entity.type
_entity.pdbx_description
1 polymer ?
#
loop_
_entity_poly.entity_id
_entity_poly.type
_entity_poly.pdbx_seq_one_letter_code
_entity_poly.pdbx_strand_id
1 'polypeptide(L)'
;MPRLERLADAQADWPEFLAMVKRHRIPGLAHRALKPMTGIPEQVRQTLSGWARASILGNLSCIALLSQLDKQFSNSDIRYAVLKGIPLSQQLYGDNSVRQTRDIDLLVAPDDFETAESILLQAGLKRVEPDRELTPQLQKAWFKLRHHFSYVYPKHGITVELHWRLFDNSDIDPGPRVLQELEQVEVSPSISFPVLRRESLLPHLMMHGASHAWCRLKWLSDVAALLAGFSIDDRKNLLRQ
;
A
#
# COMPACT_ATOMS: atom_id res chain seq x y z
N MET A 1 -8.14 24.74 2.58
CA MET A 1 -8.90 24.65 3.84
C MET A 1 -10.23 25.43 3.88
N PRO A 2 -10.46 26.56 3.17
CA PRO A 2 -11.74 27.32 3.24
C PRO A 2 -13.01 26.59 2.75
N ARG A 3 -12.86 25.40 2.15
CA ARG A 3 -13.95 24.65 1.50
C ARG A 3 -14.58 23.61 2.44
N LEU A 4 -13.87 23.18 3.48
CA LEU A 4 -14.37 22.20 4.46
C LEU A 4 -15.17 22.88 5.58
N GLU A 5 -14.77 24.08 6.01
CA GLU A 5 -15.50 24.86 7.02
C GLU A 5 -16.94 25.18 6.59
N ARG A 6 -17.14 25.54 5.31
CA ARG A 6 -18.48 25.77 4.75
C ARG A 6 -19.40 24.53 4.72
N LEU A 7 -18.84 23.33 4.79
CA LEU A 7 -19.61 22.08 4.81
C LEU A 7 -20.02 21.67 6.23
N ALA A 8 -19.33 22.16 7.26
CA ALA A 8 -19.70 21.92 8.66
C ALA A 8 -20.94 22.73 9.09
N ASP A 9 -21.23 23.84 8.40
CA ASP A 9 -22.43 24.67 8.61
C ASP A 9 -23.67 24.14 7.88
N ALA A 10 -23.50 23.25 6.90
CA ALA A 10 -24.61 22.50 6.32
C ALA A 10 -24.93 21.30 7.23
N GLN A 11 -26.21 20.97 7.41
CA GLN A 11 -26.62 19.71 8.05
C GLN A 11 -26.06 18.51 7.27
N ALA A 12 -24.82 18.13 7.57
CA ALA A 12 -24.18 16.99 6.96
C ALA A 12 -24.88 15.71 7.42
N ASP A 13 -25.15 14.81 6.48
CA ASP A 13 -25.58 13.46 6.77
C ASP A 13 -24.37 12.66 7.32
N TRP A 14 -24.20 12.71 8.64
CA TRP A 14 -23.10 12.05 9.33
C TRP A 14 -23.09 10.52 9.20
N PRO A 15 -24.24 9.83 9.27
CA PRO A 15 -24.32 8.40 8.94
C PRO A 15 -23.79 8.07 7.55
N GLU A 16 -24.23 8.79 6.51
CA GLU A 16 -23.76 8.57 5.14
C GLU A 16 -22.27 8.89 5.00
N PHE A 17 -21.81 9.97 5.62
CA PHE A 17 -20.38 10.30 5.67
C PHE A 17 -19.54 9.16 6.28
N LEU A 18 -19.95 8.59 7.42
CA LEU A 18 -19.26 7.47 8.04
C LEU A 18 -19.28 6.21 7.16
N ALA A 19 -20.40 5.94 6.48
CA ALA A 19 -20.50 4.86 5.51
C ALA A 19 -19.51 5.04 4.35
N MET A 20 -19.39 6.26 3.82
CA MET A 20 -18.44 6.62 2.77
C MET A 20 -16.98 6.51 3.22
N VAL A 21 -16.66 6.96 4.44
CA VAL A 21 -15.31 6.79 5.03
C VAL A 21 -14.92 5.31 5.07
N LYS A 22 -15.83 4.44 5.49
CA LYS A 22 -15.61 2.99 5.54
C LYS A 22 -15.49 2.39 4.13
N ARG A 23 -16.41 2.73 3.22
CA ARG A 23 -16.43 2.27 1.82
C ARG A 23 -15.13 2.60 1.09
N HIS A 24 -14.65 3.83 1.24
CA HIS A 24 -13.45 4.32 0.59
C HIS A 24 -12.16 4.01 1.36
N ARG A 25 -12.26 3.44 2.57
CA ARG A 25 -11.13 3.04 3.43
C ARG A 25 -10.21 4.22 3.78
N ILE A 26 -10.80 5.32 4.22
CA ILE A 26 -10.07 6.55 4.59
C ILE A 26 -10.30 6.99 6.06
N PRO A 27 -10.39 6.08 7.06
CA PRO A 27 -10.69 6.49 8.43
C PRO A 27 -9.62 7.41 9.04
N GLY A 28 -8.33 7.13 8.82
CA GLY A 28 -7.24 7.97 9.33
C GLY A 28 -7.18 9.34 8.65
N LEU A 29 -7.37 9.41 7.33
CA LEU A 29 -7.48 10.67 6.59
C LEU A 29 -8.67 11.51 7.08
N ALA A 30 -9.85 10.89 7.24
CA ALA A 30 -11.04 11.57 7.73
C ALA A 30 -10.86 12.06 9.17
N HIS A 31 -10.33 11.22 10.06
CA HIS A 31 -10.01 11.59 11.44
C HIS A 31 -9.04 12.77 11.49
N ARG A 32 -7.96 12.73 10.72
CA ARG A 32 -6.97 13.82 10.66
C ARG A 32 -7.57 15.12 10.13
N ALA A 33 -8.38 15.04 9.07
CA ALA A 33 -9.00 16.22 8.45
C ALA A 33 -10.05 16.89 9.36
N LEU A 34 -10.84 16.10 10.10
CA LEU A 34 -11.91 16.62 10.96
C LEU A 34 -11.45 16.97 12.38
N LYS A 35 -10.29 16.49 12.82
CA LYS A 35 -9.74 16.78 14.17
C LYS A 35 -9.73 18.28 14.53
N PRO A 36 -9.27 19.21 13.66
CA PRO A 36 -9.26 20.64 13.98
C PRO A 36 -10.62 21.34 13.80
N MET A 37 -11.61 20.71 13.17
CA MET A 37 -12.89 21.35 12.86
C MET A 37 -13.80 21.40 14.09
N THR A 38 -14.58 22.47 14.24
CA THR A 38 -15.68 22.58 15.20
C THR A 38 -17.00 22.10 14.58
N GLY A 39 -18.08 21.98 15.35
CA GLY A 39 -19.41 21.61 14.83
C GLY A 39 -19.61 20.12 14.46
N ILE A 40 -18.56 19.31 14.44
CA ILE A 40 -18.69 17.85 14.23
C ILE A 40 -19.27 17.18 15.49
N PRO A 41 -20.34 16.37 15.38
CA PRO A 41 -20.90 15.64 16.51
C PRO A 41 -19.89 14.72 17.18
N GLU A 42 -19.93 14.66 18.50
CA GLU A 42 -18.96 13.90 19.30
C GLU A 42 -18.95 12.41 18.95
N GLN A 43 -20.12 11.82 18.68
CA GLN A 43 -20.24 10.42 18.25
C GLN A 43 -19.46 10.12 16.96
N VAL A 44 -19.44 11.07 16.00
CA VAL A 44 -18.69 10.94 14.75
C VAL A 44 -17.19 10.98 15.02
N ARG A 45 -16.74 11.88 15.89
CA ARG A 45 -15.32 11.97 16.30
C ARG A 45 -14.87 10.68 16.96
N GLN A 46 -15.65 10.17 17.92
CA GLN A 46 -15.35 8.93 18.62
C GLN A 46 -15.29 7.73 17.67
N THR A 47 -16.23 7.65 16.72
CA THR A 47 -16.24 6.58 15.70
C THR A 47 -14.98 6.62 14.84
N LEU A 48 -14.64 7.79 14.28
CA LEU A 48 -13.44 7.95 13.46
C LEU A 48 -12.16 7.69 14.25
N SER A 49 -12.10 8.16 15.50
CA SER A 49 -10.97 7.95 16.39
C SER A 49 -10.79 6.47 16.73
N GLY A 50 -11.89 5.74 16.96
CA GLY A 50 -11.87 4.28 17.14
C GLY A 50 -11.35 3.54 15.91
N TRP A 51 -11.82 3.90 14.71
CA TRP A 51 -11.35 3.30 13.45
C TRP A 51 -9.89 3.62 13.15
N ALA A 52 -9.43 4.85 13.45
CA ALA A 52 -8.04 5.24 13.31
C ALA A 52 -7.14 4.41 14.25
N ARG A 53 -7.52 4.26 15.53
CA ARG A 53 -6.80 3.40 16.49
C ARG A 53 -6.74 1.94 16.03
N ALA A 54 -7.85 1.38 15.54
CA ALA A 54 -7.87 0.01 15.01
C ALA A 54 -6.94 -0.15 13.79
N SER A 55 -6.86 0.88 12.94
CA SER A 55 -5.94 0.88 11.79
C SER A 55 -4.47 0.93 12.23
N ILE A 56 -4.14 1.68 13.28
CA ILE A 56 -2.80 1.72 13.87
C ILE A 56 -2.39 0.33 14.37
N LEU A 57 -3.26 -0.35 15.11
CA LEU A 57 -2.96 -1.70 15.62
C LEU A 57 -2.70 -2.69 14.49
N GLY A 58 -3.52 -2.67 13.43
CA GLY A 58 -3.28 -3.47 12.23
C GLY A 58 -1.97 -3.14 11.53
N ASN A 59 -1.62 -1.85 11.45
CA ASN A 59 -0.36 -1.40 10.88
C ASN A 59 0.84 -1.92 11.71
N LEU A 60 0.78 -1.91 13.03
CA LEU A 60 1.85 -2.47 13.89
C LEU A 60 2.07 -3.96 13.63
N SER A 61 1.00 -4.74 13.45
CA SER A 61 1.12 -6.16 13.07
C SER A 61 1.77 -6.35 11.70
N CYS A 62 1.49 -5.46 10.74
CA CYS A 62 2.14 -5.49 9.43
C CYS A 62 3.62 -5.09 9.52
N ILE A 63 3.99 -4.08 10.33
CA ILE A 63 5.40 -3.72 10.57
C ILE A 63 6.15 -4.92 11.15
N ALA A 64 5.59 -5.58 12.17
CA ALA A 64 6.23 -6.72 12.79
C ALA A 64 6.47 -7.87 11.80
N LEU A 65 5.47 -8.21 10.97
CA LEU A 65 5.63 -9.22 9.92
C LEU A 65 6.66 -8.79 8.87
N LEU A 66 6.58 -7.54 8.42
CA LEU A 66 7.49 -7.02 7.41
C LEU A 66 8.94 -6.97 7.91
N SER A 67 9.20 -6.60 9.16
CA SER A 67 10.53 -6.65 9.78
C SER A 67 11.06 -8.08 9.91
N GLN A 68 10.18 -9.06 10.16
CA GLN A 68 10.59 -10.47 10.15
C GLN A 68 11.03 -10.90 8.73
N LEU A 69 10.24 -10.56 7.71
CA LEU A 69 10.54 -10.91 6.32
C LEU A 69 11.77 -10.16 5.80
N ASP A 70 11.93 -8.88 6.12
CA ASP A 70 13.09 -8.05 5.79
C ASP A 70 14.41 -8.71 6.21
N LYS A 71 14.48 -9.15 7.48
CA LYS A 71 15.64 -9.87 8.00
C LYS A 71 15.92 -11.17 7.24
N GLN A 72 14.88 -11.91 6.87
CA GLN A 72 15.04 -13.17 6.13
C GLN A 72 15.48 -12.94 4.70
N PHE A 73 14.92 -11.93 4.01
CA PHE A 73 15.38 -11.53 2.69
C PHE A 73 16.83 -11.06 2.70
N SER A 74 17.21 -10.23 3.69
CA SER A 74 18.59 -9.79 3.85
C SER A 74 19.56 -10.96 4.07
N ASN A 75 19.16 -11.98 4.83
CA ASN A 75 20.00 -13.18 5.06
C ASN A 75 20.13 -14.09 3.84
N SER A 76 19.26 -13.92 2.84
CA SER A 76 19.27 -14.69 1.59
C SER A 76 19.63 -13.85 0.38
N ASP A 77 20.17 -12.64 0.60
CA ASP A 77 20.57 -11.67 -0.44
C ASP A 77 19.44 -11.31 -1.43
N ILE A 78 18.18 -11.42 -1.00
CA ILE A 78 17.01 -11.11 -1.81
C ILE A 78 16.73 -9.62 -1.78
N ARG A 79 16.85 -8.96 -2.94
CA ARG A 79 16.42 -7.58 -3.10
C ARG A 79 14.92 -7.52 -3.33
N TYR A 80 14.25 -6.67 -2.56
CA TYR A 80 12.81 -6.51 -2.65
C TYR A 80 12.40 -5.03 -2.48
N ALA A 81 11.18 -4.69 -2.90
CA ALA A 81 10.58 -3.40 -2.64
C ALA A 81 9.17 -3.55 -2.07
N VAL A 82 8.84 -2.73 -1.09
CA VAL A 82 7.47 -2.60 -0.59
C VAL A 82 6.73 -1.61 -1.48
N LEU A 83 5.68 -2.06 -2.16
CA LEU A 83 5.00 -1.25 -3.17
C LEU A 83 3.96 -0.29 -2.58
N LYS A 84 3.36 -0.68 -1.45
CA LYS A 84 2.21 0.03 -0.84
C LYS A 84 2.25 -0.10 0.69
N GLY A 85 1.18 0.34 1.33
CA GLY A 85 0.98 0.10 2.76
C GLY A 85 1.67 1.14 3.63
N ILE A 86 2.48 0.68 4.58
CA ILE A 86 3.00 1.51 5.69
C ILE A 86 4.12 2.44 5.24
N PRO A 87 5.15 1.98 4.50
CA PRO A 87 6.16 2.89 3.94
C PRO A 87 5.53 3.96 3.05
N LEU A 88 4.53 3.58 2.24
CA LEU A 88 3.78 4.53 1.42
C LEU A 88 3.06 5.58 2.29
N SER A 89 2.39 5.18 3.38
CA SER A 89 1.76 6.13 4.30
C SER A 89 2.77 7.13 4.85
N GLN A 90 3.96 6.66 5.23
CA GLN A 90 5.02 7.50 5.73
C GLN A 90 5.54 8.48 4.66
N GLN A 91 5.80 8.00 3.44
CA GLN A 91 6.25 8.85 2.32
C GLN A 91 5.25 9.95 1.96
N LEU A 92 3.95 9.62 1.95
CA LEU A 92 2.91 10.53 1.48
C LEU A 92 2.44 11.52 2.56
N TYR A 93 2.44 11.09 3.81
CA TYR A 93 1.76 11.81 4.89
C TYR A 93 2.66 12.17 6.07
N GLY A 94 3.91 11.70 6.08
CA GLY A 94 4.84 11.83 7.22
C GLY A 94 4.38 11.05 8.46
N ASP A 95 3.35 10.21 8.32
CA ASP A 95 2.67 9.54 9.40
C ASP A 95 2.13 8.19 8.92
N ASN A 96 2.71 7.12 9.45
CA ASN A 96 2.37 5.74 9.14
C ASN A 96 0.99 5.29 9.65
N SER A 97 0.31 6.10 10.48
CA SER A 97 -1.01 5.80 11.06
C SER A 97 -2.19 6.23 10.20
N VAL A 98 -1.95 7.12 9.24
CA VAL A 98 -3.00 7.80 8.48
C VAL A 98 -3.66 6.87 7.48
N ARG A 99 -2.87 6.01 6.83
CA ARG A 99 -3.34 5.08 5.82
C ARG A 99 -3.63 3.72 6.47
N GLN A 100 -4.85 3.23 6.28
CA GLN A 100 -5.19 1.86 6.64
C GLN A 100 -4.52 0.90 5.67
N THR A 101 -3.69 0.00 6.20
CA THR A 101 -3.06 -1.09 5.45
C THR A 101 -3.69 -2.42 5.83
N ARG A 102 -3.95 -3.29 4.86
CA ARG A 102 -4.43 -4.68 5.11
C ARG A 102 -3.59 -5.73 4.37
N ASP A 103 -2.81 -5.25 3.44
CA ASP A 103 -2.03 -5.93 2.42
C ASP A 103 -0.58 -5.44 2.52
N ILE A 104 0.36 -6.37 2.41
CA ILE A 104 1.78 -6.09 2.21
C ILE A 104 2.12 -6.54 0.79
N ASP A 105 2.36 -5.58 -0.09
CA ASP A 105 2.76 -5.83 -1.47
C ASP A 105 4.30 -5.80 -1.56
N LEU A 106 4.91 -6.92 -1.90
CA LEU A 106 6.36 -7.08 -2.03
C LEU A 106 6.71 -7.37 -3.48
N LEU A 107 7.59 -6.59 -4.09
CA LEU A 107 8.17 -6.87 -5.40
C LEU A 107 9.56 -7.50 -5.22
N VAL A 108 9.80 -8.62 -5.90
CA VAL A 108 11.12 -9.27 -6.02
C VAL A 108 11.48 -9.44 -7.48
N ALA A 109 12.75 -9.72 -7.78
CA ALA A 109 13.14 -10.10 -9.12
C ALA A 109 12.50 -11.46 -9.48
N PRO A 110 12.13 -11.71 -10.75
CA PRO A 110 11.58 -13.01 -11.16
C PRO A 110 12.48 -14.20 -10.80
N ASP A 111 13.80 -14.02 -10.91
CA ASP A 111 14.79 -15.06 -10.59
C ASP A 111 14.89 -15.35 -9.09
N ASP A 112 14.50 -14.39 -8.24
CA ASP A 112 14.52 -14.50 -6.78
C ASP A 112 13.19 -15.03 -6.22
N PHE A 113 12.18 -15.21 -7.07
CA PHE A 113 10.81 -15.48 -6.62
C PHE A 113 10.69 -16.78 -5.81
N GLU A 114 11.30 -17.87 -6.27
CA GLU A 114 11.17 -19.18 -5.60
C GLU A 114 11.79 -19.15 -4.19
N THR A 115 12.95 -18.50 -4.04
CA THR A 115 13.59 -18.29 -2.74
C THR A 115 12.72 -17.40 -1.85
N ALA A 116 12.17 -16.32 -2.40
CA ALA A 116 11.27 -15.43 -1.65
C ALA A 116 9.98 -16.13 -1.21
N GLU A 117 9.35 -16.94 -2.07
CA GLU A 117 8.19 -17.75 -1.73
C GLU A 117 8.53 -18.74 -0.60
N SER A 118 9.68 -19.42 -0.67
CA SER A 118 10.12 -20.31 0.40
C SER A 118 10.26 -19.59 1.74
N ILE A 119 10.80 -18.36 1.75
CA ILE A 119 10.90 -17.52 2.95
C ILE A 119 9.52 -17.23 3.53
N LEU A 120 8.55 -16.83 2.70
CA LEU A 120 7.17 -16.58 3.13
C LEU A 120 6.54 -17.83 3.75
N LEU A 121 6.68 -19.00 3.11
CA LEU A 121 6.13 -20.25 3.62
C LEU A 121 6.77 -20.67 4.95
N GLN A 122 8.09 -20.52 5.09
CA GLN A 122 8.81 -20.79 6.35
C GLN A 122 8.44 -19.81 7.47
N ALA A 123 8.10 -18.56 7.13
CA ALA A 123 7.55 -17.59 8.07
C ALA A 123 6.11 -17.91 8.52
N GLY A 124 5.49 -18.97 7.97
CA GLY A 124 4.17 -19.45 8.34
C GLY A 124 3.02 -18.84 7.53
N LEU A 125 3.33 -18.17 6.40
CA LEU A 125 2.31 -17.73 5.46
C LEU A 125 1.79 -18.92 4.64
N LYS A 126 0.54 -18.83 4.22
CA LYS A 126 -0.12 -19.85 3.39
C LYS A 126 -0.55 -19.23 2.08
N ARG A 127 -0.20 -19.85 0.95
CA ARG A 127 -0.65 -19.41 -0.37
C ARG A 127 -2.17 -19.56 -0.46
N VAL A 128 -2.85 -18.52 -0.92
CA VAL A 128 -4.30 -18.46 -1.16
C VAL A 128 -4.65 -18.08 -2.59
N GLU A 129 -3.70 -17.53 -3.34
CA GLU A 129 -3.85 -17.35 -4.79
C GLU A 129 -2.51 -17.60 -5.49
N PRO A 130 -2.44 -18.57 -6.42
CA PRO A 130 -3.48 -19.57 -6.70
C PRO A 130 -3.68 -20.57 -5.55
N ASP A 131 -4.94 -20.86 -5.22
CA ASP A 131 -5.35 -21.85 -4.20
C ASP A 131 -5.26 -23.28 -4.75
N ARG A 132 -4.07 -23.67 -5.19
CA ARG A 132 -3.74 -25.02 -5.66
C ARG A 132 -2.25 -25.19 -5.85
N GLU A 133 -1.81 -26.43 -5.89
CA GLU A 133 -0.51 -26.77 -6.46
C GLU A 133 -0.52 -26.52 -7.96
N LEU A 134 0.56 -25.92 -8.47
CA LEU A 134 0.71 -25.66 -9.89
C LEU A 134 1.67 -26.68 -10.48
N THR A 135 1.31 -27.28 -11.60
CA THR A 135 2.27 -27.97 -12.45
C THR A 135 3.24 -26.96 -13.06
N PRO A 136 4.44 -27.35 -13.50
CA PRO A 136 5.39 -26.41 -14.13
C PRO A 136 4.81 -25.62 -15.31
N GLN A 137 3.91 -26.26 -16.08
CA GLN A 137 3.22 -25.62 -17.21
C GLN A 137 2.22 -24.56 -16.74
N LEU A 138 1.46 -24.84 -15.68
CA LEU A 138 0.51 -23.89 -15.10
C LEU A 138 1.23 -22.74 -14.41
N GLN A 139 2.33 -23.01 -13.71
CA GLN A 139 3.18 -21.98 -13.12
C GLN A 139 3.70 -21.04 -14.20
N LYS A 140 4.29 -21.57 -15.28
CA LYS A 140 4.75 -20.75 -16.43
C LYS A 140 3.63 -19.91 -17.03
N ALA A 141 2.44 -20.48 -17.20
CA ALA A 141 1.27 -19.74 -17.69
C ALA A 141 0.85 -18.63 -16.71
N TRP A 142 0.90 -18.90 -15.41
CA TRP A 142 0.56 -17.92 -14.38
C TRP A 142 1.55 -16.76 -14.34
N PHE A 143 2.85 -17.03 -14.37
CA PHE A 143 3.89 -16.00 -14.44
C PHE A 143 3.72 -15.07 -15.65
N LYS A 144 3.24 -15.63 -16.77
CA LYS A 144 2.94 -14.86 -18.00
C LYS A 144 1.68 -14.01 -17.87
N LEU A 145 0.61 -14.55 -17.29
CA LEU A 145 -0.72 -13.92 -17.27
C LEU A 145 -0.98 -13.02 -16.06
N ARG A 146 -0.22 -13.22 -14.98
CA ARG A 146 -0.37 -12.51 -13.70
C ARG A 146 0.98 -11.96 -13.26
N HIS A 147 0.95 -11.14 -12.22
CA HIS A 147 2.12 -10.44 -11.70
C HIS A 147 2.47 -10.79 -10.26
N HIS A 148 1.63 -11.55 -9.54
CA HIS A 148 1.87 -11.96 -8.16
C HIS A 148 1.19 -13.29 -7.79
N PHE A 149 1.65 -13.83 -6.65
CA PHE A 149 0.90 -14.77 -5.80
C PHE A 149 0.44 -14.06 -4.52
N SER A 150 -0.66 -14.53 -3.95
CA SER A 150 -1.22 -14.00 -2.71
C SER A 150 -1.15 -15.04 -1.60
N TYR A 151 -0.77 -14.58 -0.42
CA TYR A 151 -0.60 -15.38 0.79
C TYR A 151 -1.34 -14.75 1.95
N VAL A 152 -1.76 -15.55 2.91
CA VAL A 152 -2.32 -15.09 4.18
C VAL A 152 -1.40 -15.49 5.33
N TYR A 153 -1.16 -14.55 6.24
CA TYR A 153 -0.54 -14.83 7.53
C TYR A 153 -1.63 -15.09 8.57
N PRO A 154 -1.86 -16.37 8.97
CA PRO A 154 -3.08 -16.74 9.72
C PRO A 154 -3.19 -16.07 11.09
N LYS A 155 -2.05 -15.76 11.74
CA LYS A 155 -2.00 -15.20 13.10
C LYS A 155 -2.72 -13.86 13.22
N HIS A 156 -2.66 -13.04 12.17
CA HIS A 156 -3.22 -11.68 12.16
C HIS A 156 -4.14 -11.41 10.97
N GLY A 157 -4.38 -12.40 10.10
CA GLY A 157 -5.18 -12.24 8.88
C GLY A 157 -4.59 -11.24 7.89
N ILE A 158 -3.27 -11.04 7.90
CA ILE A 158 -2.57 -10.13 7.00
C ILE A 158 -2.45 -10.81 5.64
N THR A 159 -2.78 -10.11 4.56
CA THR A 159 -2.51 -10.59 3.20
C THR A 159 -1.13 -10.10 2.77
N VAL A 160 -0.33 -10.97 2.19
CA VAL A 160 0.94 -10.61 1.55
C VAL A 160 0.86 -11.01 0.10
N GLU A 161 1.08 -10.05 -0.79
CA GLU A 161 1.18 -10.31 -2.22
C GLU A 161 2.66 -10.29 -2.59
N LEU A 162 3.15 -11.39 -3.17
CA LEU A 162 4.53 -11.50 -3.66
C LEU A 162 4.50 -11.32 -5.18
N HIS A 163 4.96 -10.16 -5.62
CA HIS A 163 4.98 -9.67 -6.98
C HIS A 163 6.32 -9.98 -7.65
N TRP A 164 6.30 -10.43 -8.91
CA TRP A 164 7.46 -10.49 -9.82
C TRP A 164 7.42 -9.42 -10.92
N ARG A 165 6.28 -8.71 -11.02
CA ARG A 165 6.04 -7.58 -11.93
C ARG A 165 5.16 -6.55 -11.24
N LEU A 166 5.23 -5.30 -11.67
CA LEU A 166 4.32 -4.25 -11.19
C LEU A 166 2.93 -4.34 -11.83
N PHE A 167 2.85 -4.85 -13.07
CA PHE A 167 1.61 -4.87 -13.86
C PHE A 167 1.33 -6.24 -14.49
N ASP A 168 0.05 -6.57 -14.65
CA ASP A 168 -0.39 -7.76 -15.41
C ASP A 168 0.09 -7.71 -16.86
N ASN A 169 0.05 -6.53 -17.50
CA ASN A 169 0.55 -6.34 -18.85
C ASN A 169 2.09 -6.22 -18.83
N SER A 170 2.78 -7.22 -19.37
CA SER A 170 4.24 -7.27 -19.45
C SER A 170 4.83 -6.18 -20.35
N ASP A 171 4.09 -5.72 -21.34
CA ASP A 171 4.61 -4.82 -22.38
C ASP A 171 4.85 -3.39 -21.86
N ILE A 172 4.23 -3.07 -20.72
CA ILE A 172 4.36 -1.77 -20.04
C ILE A 172 5.02 -1.90 -18.66
N ASP A 173 5.49 -3.10 -18.30
CA ASP A 173 6.17 -3.32 -17.03
C ASP A 173 7.61 -2.80 -17.11
N PRO A 174 8.09 -2.00 -16.15
CA PRO A 174 9.45 -1.44 -16.19
C PRO A 174 10.54 -2.50 -15.91
N GLY A 175 10.15 -3.72 -15.53
CA GLY A 175 11.06 -4.84 -15.31
C GLY A 175 11.88 -4.72 -14.03
N PRO A 176 12.86 -5.63 -13.83
CA PRO A 176 13.60 -5.76 -12.57
C PRO A 176 14.51 -4.56 -12.26
N ARG A 177 14.74 -3.66 -13.23
CA ARG A 177 15.60 -2.47 -13.04
C ARG A 177 15.08 -1.56 -11.92
N VAL A 178 13.76 -1.53 -11.68
CA VAL A 178 13.18 -0.72 -10.59
C VAL A 178 13.71 -1.11 -9.21
N LEU A 179 14.17 -2.36 -9.03
CA LEU A 179 14.78 -2.85 -7.79
C LEU A 179 16.22 -2.36 -7.57
N GLN A 180 16.84 -1.74 -8.58
CA GLN A 180 18.19 -1.16 -8.46
C GLN A 180 18.17 0.29 -7.97
N GLU A 181 17.02 0.96 -8.08
CA GLU A 181 16.86 2.38 -7.81
C GLU A 181 15.91 2.58 -6.61
N LEU A 182 16.04 1.75 -5.57
CA LEU A 182 15.18 1.81 -4.39
C LEU A 182 15.57 2.94 -3.43
N GLU A 183 14.59 3.43 -2.69
CA GLU A 183 14.76 4.34 -1.56
C GLU A 183 14.49 3.61 -0.25
N GLN A 184 15.07 4.10 0.85
CA GLN A 184 14.77 3.62 2.19
C GLN A 184 13.82 4.59 2.88
N VAL A 185 12.75 4.04 3.45
CA VAL A 185 11.77 4.83 4.21
C VAL A 185 11.74 4.33 5.64
N GLU A 186 12.15 5.20 6.57
CA GLU A 186 12.04 4.95 8.01
C GLU A 186 10.58 5.08 8.45
N VAL A 187 9.96 3.97 8.87
CA VAL A 187 8.57 3.96 9.37
C VAL A 187 8.49 4.03 10.89
N SER A 188 9.59 3.77 11.59
CA SER A 188 9.71 3.83 13.06
C SER A 188 11.21 3.95 13.36
N PRO A 189 11.64 4.48 14.53
CA PRO A 189 13.07 4.59 14.85
C PRO A 189 13.83 3.28 14.58
N SER A 190 14.83 3.35 13.71
CA SER A 190 15.66 2.20 13.27
C SER A 190 14.94 1.10 12.49
N ILE A 191 13.72 1.33 11.99
CA ILE A 191 12.99 0.41 11.11
C ILE A 191 12.73 1.12 9.80
N SER A 192 13.48 0.74 8.77
CA SER A 192 13.32 1.22 7.40
C SER A 192 13.03 0.08 6.45
N PHE A 193 12.30 0.37 5.38
CA PHE A 193 12.03 -0.60 4.33
C PHE A 193 12.38 -0.04 2.95
N PRO A 194 12.87 -0.90 2.04
CA PRO A 194 13.11 -0.53 0.65
C PRO A 194 11.79 -0.30 -0.07
N VAL A 195 11.68 0.79 -0.82
CA VAL A 195 10.50 1.19 -1.58
C VAL A 195 10.89 1.67 -2.97
N LEU A 196 9.92 1.71 -3.87
CA LEU A 196 10.09 2.37 -5.16
C LEU A 196 10.35 3.88 -4.96
N ARG A 197 11.29 4.41 -5.73
CA ARG A 197 11.42 5.85 -5.96
C ARG A 197 10.13 6.44 -6.50
N ARG A 198 9.94 7.74 -6.26
CA ARG A 198 8.71 8.47 -6.60
C ARG A 198 8.33 8.36 -8.08
N GLU A 199 9.32 8.36 -8.97
CA GLU A 199 9.18 8.26 -10.42
C GLU A 199 8.59 6.91 -10.85
N SER A 200 8.98 5.82 -10.18
CA SER A 200 8.45 4.47 -10.42
C SER A 200 7.17 4.20 -9.64
N LEU A 201 7.02 4.84 -8.47
CA LEU A 201 5.86 4.70 -7.60
C LEU A 201 4.60 5.35 -8.20
N LEU A 202 4.73 6.53 -8.82
CA LEU A 202 3.59 7.23 -9.42
C LEU A 202 2.85 6.40 -10.50
N PRO A 203 3.51 5.90 -11.57
CA PRO A 203 2.84 5.06 -12.56
C PRO A 203 2.29 3.78 -11.93
N HIS A 204 2.99 3.21 -10.92
CA HIS A 204 2.46 2.08 -10.18
C HIS A 204 1.12 2.38 -9.50
N LEU A 205 1.01 3.49 -8.76
CA LEU A 205 -0.23 3.89 -8.09
C LEU A 205 -1.34 4.25 -9.08
N MET A 206 -0.99 4.89 -10.20
CA MET A 206 -1.95 5.22 -11.26
C MET A 206 -2.53 3.98 -11.91
N MET A 207 -1.69 3.01 -12.27
CA MET A 207 -2.12 1.74 -12.86
C MET A 207 -2.92 0.91 -11.87
N HIS A 208 -2.52 0.86 -10.60
CA HIS A 208 -3.28 0.17 -9.55
C HIS A 208 -4.65 0.80 -9.31
N GLY A 209 -4.74 2.14 -9.31
CA GLY A 209 -6.03 2.83 -9.24
C GLY A 209 -6.92 2.54 -10.46
N ALA A 210 -6.34 2.58 -11.66
CA ALA A 210 -7.03 2.32 -12.92
C ALA A 210 -7.54 0.87 -13.03
N SER A 211 -6.74 -0.13 -12.63
CA SER A 211 -7.14 -1.55 -12.65
C SER A 211 -8.32 -1.84 -11.73
N HIS A 212 -8.56 -0.99 -10.73
CA HIS A 212 -9.72 -1.05 -9.85
C HIS A 212 -10.79 0.02 -10.15
N ALA A 213 -10.74 0.63 -11.34
CA ALA A 213 -11.67 1.66 -11.79
C ALA A 213 -11.84 2.83 -10.80
N TRP A 214 -10.79 3.15 -10.03
CA TRP A 214 -10.78 4.23 -9.03
C TRP A 214 -11.93 4.17 -8.02
N CYS A 215 -12.49 2.98 -7.76
CA CYS A 215 -13.69 2.83 -6.93
C CYS A 215 -13.51 3.21 -5.44
N ARG A 216 -12.29 3.58 -5.02
CA ARG A 216 -11.98 4.03 -3.66
C ARG A 216 -11.19 5.33 -3.67
N LEU A 217 -11.65 6.30 -2.87
CA LEU A 217 -10.98 7.58 -2.69
C LEU A 217 -9.53 7.44 -2.19
N LYS A 218 -9.19 6.38 -1.43
CA LYS A 218 -7.82 6.17 -0.95
C LYS A 218 -6.78 6.21 -2.07
N TRP A 219 -7.08 5.66 -3.25
CA TRP A 219 -6.13 5.59 -4.36
C TRP A 219 -5.89 6.96 -4.99
N LEU A 220 -6.97 7.74 -5.16
CA LEU A 220 -6.86 9.12 -5.63
C LEU A 220 -6.14 10.00 -4.59
N SER A 221 -6.42 9.81 -3.30
CA SER A 221 -5.72 10.50 -2.22
C SER A 221 -4.22 10.19 -2.22
N ASP A 222 -3.83 8.93 -2.45
CA ASP A 222 -2.43 8.53 -2.50
C ASP A 222 -1.69 9.21 -3.68
N VAL A 223 -2.29 9.21 -4.88
CA VAL A 223 -1.73 9.90 -6.05
C VAL A 223 -1.68 11.41 -5.84
N ALA A 224 -2.73 12.02 -5.29
CA ALA A 224 -2.76 13.45 -5.02
C ALA A 224 -1.71 13.86 -3.98
N ALA A 225 -1.53 13.08 -2.92
CA ALA A 225 -0.49 13.31 -1.92
C ALA A 225 0.91 13.16 -2.52
N LEU A 226 1.12 12.16 -3.38
CA LEU A 226 2.41 11.95 -4.05
C LEU A 226 2.75 13.16 -4.93
N LEU A 227 1.81 13.57 -5.80
CA LEU A 227 1.98 14.71 -6.70
C LEU A 227 2.17 16.03 -5.96
N ALA A 228 1.56 16.21 -4.79
CA ALA A 228 1.75 17.39 -3.96
C ALA A 228 3.21 17.53 -3.49
N GLY A 229 3.95 16.42 -3.37
CA GLY A 229 5.37 16.38 -3.04
C GLY A 229 6.31 16.57 -4.25
N PHE A 230 5.80 16.62 -5.48
CA PHE A 230 6.60 16.84 -6.70
C PHE A 230 6.80 18.35 -6.92
N SER A 231 8.03 18.74 -7.28
CA SER A 231 8.32 20.08 -7.76
C SER A 231 7.65 20.35 -9.11
N ILE A 232 7.64 21.63 -9.53
CA ILE A 232 7.12 22.02 -10.85
C ILE A 232 7.88 21.31 -11.98
N ASP A 233 9.19 21.13 -11.83
CA ASP A 233 10.03 20.54 -12.86
C ASP A 233 9.88 19.01 -12.92
N ASP A 234 9.69 18.35 -11.77
CA ASP A 234 9.34 16.92 -11.74
C ASP A 234 8.04 16.68 -12.51
N ARG A 235 7.01 17.52 -12.30
CA ARG A 235 5.73 17.42 -13.02
C ARG A 235 5.86 17.64 -14.52
N LYS A 236 6.77 18.52 -14.96
CA LYS A 236 7.03 18.73 -16.40
C LYS A 236 7.75 17.53 -17.02
N ASN A 237 8.67 16.91 -16.29
CA ASN A 237 9.42 15.75 -16.76
C ASN A 237 8.55 14.50 -16.87
N LEU A 238 7.55 14.35 -15.98
CA LEU A 238 6.55 13.28 -16.07
C LEU A 238 5.73 13.29 -17.37
N LEU A 239 5.51 14.47 -17.98
CA LEU A 239 4.70 14.64 -19.19
C LEU A 239 5.51 14.57 -20.49
N ARG A 240 6.83 14.35 -20.40
CA ARG A 240 7.76 14.35 -21.54
C ARG A 240 8.27 12.96 -21.92
N GLN A 241 7.75 11.90 -21.30
CA GLN A 241 8.08 10.51 -21.61
C GLN A 241 7.11 9.94 -22.64
#